data_AF-A0A962C1U2-F1
#
_entry.id   AF-A0A962C1U2-F1
#
_cell.length_a   1.000
_cell.length_b   1.000
_cell.length_c   1.000
_cell.angle_alpha   90.00
_cell.angle_beta   90.00
_cell.angle_gamma   90.00
#
_symmetry.space_group_name_H-M   'P 1'
#
loop_
_entity.id
_entity.type
_entity.pdbx_description
1 polymer ?
#
loop_
_entity_poly.entity_id
_entity_poly.type
_entity_poly.pdbx_seq_one_letter_code
_entity_poly.pdbx_strand_id
1 'polypeptide(L)'
;DWAAKGTLLLGVKAVLAESFERIHRSNLVGMGVLPLQFKDGESALTHGLSGYETFDISGLDNGNATTATITATATDGSKKSFAVKVMLLTPKEREFYRHGGILQYTLRHLAA
;
A
#
# COMPACT_ATOMS: atom_id res chain seq x y z
N ASP A 1 6.14 13.21 -6.89
CA ASP A 1 6.22 14.52 -6.21
C ASP A 1 6.95 14.36 -4.87
N TRP A 2 7.16 15.43 -4.10
CA TRP A 2 7.77 15.33 -2.76
C TRP A 2 6.88 14.64 -1.74
N ALA A 3 5.55 14.71 -1.88
CA ALA A 3 4.61 14.04 -0.98
C ALA A 3 4.82 12.52 -0.95
N ALA A 4 5.01 11.89 -2.12
CA ALA A 4 5.33 10.47 -2.18
C ALA A 4 6.81 10.17 -1.89
N LYS A 5 7.75 11.01 -2.35
CA LYS A 5 9.19 10.77 -2.14
C LYS A 5 9.59 10.88 -0.67
N GLY A 6 9.04 11.86 0.05
CA GLY A 6 9.24 12.00 1.49
C GLY A 6 8.72 10.79 2.26
N THR A 7 7.52 10.29 1.89
CA THR A 7 6.92 9.07 2.46
C THR A 7 7.87 7.87 2.34
N LEU A 8 8.46 7.66 1.16
CA LEU A 8 9.45 6.60 0.94
C LEU A 8 10.72 6.79 1.78
N LEU A 9 11.26 8.02 1.86
CA LEU A 9 12.49 8.33 2.60
C LEU A 9 12.33 8.17 4.11
N LEU A 10 11.11 8.30 4.63
CA LEU A 10 10.76 8.00 6.03
C LEU A 10 10.58 6.50 6.29
N GLY A 11 10.76 5.64 5.28
CA GLY A 11 10.70 4.19 5.40
C GLY A 11 9.30 3.59 5.27
N VAL A 12 8.27 4.39 4.98
CA VAL A 12 6.88 3.91 4.81
C VAL A 12 6.80 2.95 3.63
N LYS A 13 6.17 1.79 3.84
CA LYS A 13 6.02 0.72 2.83
C LYS A 13 4.62 0.66 2.22
N ALA A 14 3.60 1.06 2.97
CA ALA A 14 2.22 1.09 2.54
C ALA A 14 1.47 2.26 3.21
N VAL A 15 0.40 2.72 2.58
CA VAL A 15 -0.54 3.69 3.13
C VAL A 15 -1.93 3.08 3.07
N LEU A 16 -2.63 3.03 4.20
CA LEU A 16 -4.02 2.61 4.29
C LEU A 16 -4.92 3.82 4.50
N ALA A 17 -5.91 4.02 3.64
CA ALA A 17 -6.83 5.16 3.71
C ALA A 17 -8.26 4.78 3.34
N GLU A 18 -9.23 5.63 3.65
CA GLU A 18 -10.63 5.47 3.19
C GLU A 18 -10.78 5.81 1.71
N SER A 19 -9.98 6.77 1.21
CA SER A 19 -9.94 7.17 -0.19
C SER A 19 -8.61 7.84 -0.51
N PHE A 20 -8.32 8.02 -1.80
CA PHE A 20 -7.15 8.77 -2.27
C PHE A 20 -7.54 9.80 -3.32
N GLU A 21 -6.85 10.95 -3.29
CA GLU A 21 -6.78 11.80 -4.47
C GLU A 21 -6.03 11.04 -5.59
N ARG A 22 -6.55 11.14 -6.82
CA ARG A 22 -6.13 10.33 -7.97
C ARG A 22 -4.64 10.47 -8.28
N ILE A 23 -4.10 11.69 -8.31
CA ILE A 23 -2.71 11.98 -8.63
C ILE A 23 -1.80 11.52 -7.50
N HIS A 24 -2.16 11.80 -6.25
CA HIS A 24 -1.37 11.38 -5.09
C HIS A 24 -1.20 9.85 -5.04
N ARG A 25 -2.28 9.10 -5.27
CA ARG A 25 -2.23 7.62 -5.35
C ARG A 25 -1.23 7.14 -6.41
N SER A 26 -1.27 7.70 -7.60
CA SER A 26 -0.31 7.36 -8.68
C SER A 26 1.14 7.65 -8.27
N ASN A 27 1.37 8.76 -7.55
CA ASN A 27 2.70 9.12 -7.08
C ASN A 27 3.24 8.16 -6.01
N LEU A 28 2.40 7.67 -5.09
CA LEU A 28 2.76 6.63 -4.13
C LEU A 28 3.23 5.36 -4.84
N VAL A 29 2.45 4.87 -5.81
CA VAL A 29 2.82 3.70 -6.63
C VAL A 29 4.14 3.93 -7.37
N GLY A 30 4.32 5.12 -7.95
CA GLY A 30 5.56 5.51 -8.62
C GLY A 30 6.78 5.43 -7.71
N MET A 31 6.63 5.69 -6.42
CA MET A 31 7.70 5.56 -5.41
C MET A 31 7.83 4.14 -4.83
N GLY A 32 6.98 3.19 -5.23
CA GLY A 32 6.96 1.83 -4.69
C GLY A 32 6.27 1.71 -3.33
N VAL A 33 5.54 2.76 -2.89
CA VAL A 33 4.71 2.72 -1.67
C VAL A 33 3.35 2.13 -2.05
N LEU A 34 2.88 1.12 -1.33
CA LEU A 34 1.63 0.42 -1.63
C LEU A 34 0.40 1.20 -1.14
N PRO A 35 -0.48 1.72 -2.01
CA PRO A 35 -1.75 2.30 -1.59
C PRO A 35 -2.79 1.18 -1.35
N LEU A 36 -3.33 1.15 -0.13
CA LEU A 36 -4.41 0.26 0.30
C LEU A 36 -5.61 1.11 0.68
N GLN A 37 -6.80 0.64 0.30
CA GLN A 37 -8.04 1.32 0.64
C GLN A 37 -8.95 0.39 1.44
N PHE A 38 -9.57 0.91 2.50
CA PHE A 38 -10.65 0.19 3.17
C PHE A 38 -11.78 -0.17 2.17
N LYS A 39 -12.60 -1.16 2.50
CA LYS A 39 -13.82 -1.40 1.70
C LYS A 39 -14.80 -0.25 1.90
N ASP A 40 -15.78 -0.16 1.01
CA ASP A 40 -16.72 0.95 1.01
C ASP A 40 -17.51 0.98 2.33
N GLY A 41 -17.47 2.12 3.02
CA GLY A 41 -18.10 2.30 4.34
C GLY A 41 -17.25 1.80 5.54
N GLU A 42 -16.06 1.26 5.31
CA GLU A 42 -15.12 0.87 6.37
C GLU A 42 -14.05 1.95 6.59
N SER A 43 -13.54 2.04 7.81
CA SER A 43 -12.47 2.95 8.21
C SER A 43 -11.64 2.37 9.36
N ALA A 44 -10.60 3.10 9.77
CA ALA A 44 -9.85 2.77 10.98
C ALA A 44 -10.77 2.70 12.21
N LEU A 45 -11.76 3.60 12.31
CA LEU A 45 -12.70 3.64 13.42
C LEU A 45 -13.65 2.43 13.41
N THR A 46 -14.19 2.02 12.27
CA THR A 46 -15.08 0.84 12.20
C THR A 46 -14.33 -0.44 12.55
N HIS A 47 -13.02 -0.48 12.27
CA HIS A 47 -12.14 -1.58 12.67
C HIS A 47 -11.53 -1.40 14.06
N GLY A 48 -11.83 -0.30 14.77
CA GLY A 48 -11.32 -0.02 16.12
C GLY A 48 -9.79 0.05 16.19
N LEU A 49 -9.14 0.52 15.12
CA LEU A 49 -7.69 0.63 15.05
C LEU A 49 -7.23 1.88 15.81
N SER A 50 -6.27 1.68 16.72
CA SER A 50 -5.66 2.75 17.51
C SER A 50 -4.43 3.36 16.85
N GLY A 51 -3.78 2.62 15.94
CA GLY A 51 -2.51 2.97 15.30
C GLY A 51 -1.28 2.46 16.06
N TYR A 52 -1.45 1.85 17.23
CA TYR A 52 -0.38 1.22 18.01
C TYR A 52 -0.16 -0.26 17.68
N GLU A 53 -1.00 -0.81 16.80
CA GLU A 53 -0.88 -2.19 16.37
C GLU A 53 0.33 -2.40 15.45
N THR A 54 0.85 -3.63 15.43
CA THR A 54 1.69 -4.08 14.32
C THR A 54 0.81 -4.58 13.20
N PHE A 55 1.08 -4.14 11.97
CA PHE A 55 0.28 -4.46 10.80
C PHE A 55 1.04 -5.38 9.84
N ASP A 56 0.48 -6.56 9.61
CA ASP A 56 0.92 -7.49 8.58
C ASP A 56 0.01 -7.36 7.36
N ILE A 57 0.59 -7.30 6.16
CA ILE A 57 -0.14 -7.26 4.88
C ILE A 57 0.16 -8.55 4.12
N SER A 58 -0.89 -9.33 3.83
CA SER A 58 -0.77 -10.61 3.13
C SER A 58 -1.72 -10.72 1.94
N GLY A 59 -1.52 -11.73 1.09
CA GLY A 59 -2.38 -11.98 -0.08
C GLY A 59 -2.14 -11.05 -1.26
N LEU A 60 -0.96 -10.43 -1.37
CA LEU A 60 -0.66 -9.48 -2.46
C LEU A 60 -0.41 -10.13 -3.83
N ASP A 61 -0.17 -11.44 -3.88
CA ASP A 61 0.15 -12.19 -5.12
C ASP A 61 1.19 -11.48 -6.01
N ASN A 62 2.33 -11.12 -5.42
CA ASN A 62 3.39 -10.35 -6.10
C ASN A 62 2.86 -9.07 -6.81
N GLY A 63 1.88 -8.40 -6.20
CA GLY A 63 1.24 -7.19 -6.73
C GLY A 63 0.14 -7.44 -7.76
N ASN A 64 -0.27 -8.69 -8.03
CA ASN A 64 -1.39 -9.00 -8.94
C ASN A 64 -2.75 -8.99 -8.25
N ALA A 65 -2.79 -9.11 -6.92
CA ALA A 65 -4.06 -9.12 -6.19
C ALA A 65 -4.78 -7.76 -6.29
N THR A 66 -6.12 -7.81 -6.29
CA THR A 66 -6.99 -6.63 -6.16
C THR A 66 -7.49 -6.42 -4.73
N THR A 67 -7.29 -7.42 -3.86
CA THR A 67 -7.63 -7.40 -2.44
C THR A 67 -6.46 -7.98 -1.65
N ALA A 68 -6.18 -7.42 -0.48
CA ALA A 68 -5.20 -7.92 0.47
C ALA A 68 -5.85 -8.10 1.84
N THR A 69 -5.22 -8.89 2.71
CA THR A 69 -5.64 -9.02 4.11
C THR A 69 -4.66 -8.26 5.00
N ILE A 70 -5.19 -7.37 5.83
CA ILE A 70 -4.45 -6.75 6.91
C ILE A 70 -4.73 -7.52 8.19
N THR A 71 -3.68 -7.91 8.89
CA THR A 71 -3.75 -8.42 10.26
C THR A 71 -3.14 -7.38 11.18
N ALA A 72 -3.96 -6.78 12.02
CA ALA A 72 -3.55 -5.87 13.07
C ALA A 72 -3.38 -6.65 14.39
N THR A 73 -2.17 -6.62 14.95
CA THR A 73 -1.84 -7.23 16.24
C THR A 73 -1.67 -6.13 17.28
N ALA A 74 -2.56 -6.07 18.25
CA ALA A 74 -2.49 -5.12 19.34
C ALA A 74 -1.36 -5.45 20.33
N THR A 75 -1.04 -4.50 21.20
CA THR A 75 0.04 -4.64 22.20
C THR A 75 -0.22 -5.74 23.23
N ASP A 76 -1.49 -6.12 23.45
CA ASP A 76 -1.91 -7.24 24.29
C ASP A 76 -1.86 -8.60 23.56
N GLY A 77 -1.47 -8.62 22.28
CA GLY A 77 -1.40 -9.80 21.43
C GLY A 77 -2.72 -10.20 20.79
N SER A 78 -3.83 -9.50 21.06
CA SER A 78 -5.09 -9.72 20.36
C SER A 78 -4.93 -9.35 18.87
N LYS A 79 -5.61 -10.11 18.01
CA LYS A 79 -5.49 -9.97 16.55
C LYS A 79 -6.84 -9.70 15.92
N LYS A 80 -6.85 -8.79 14.96
CA LYS A 80 -7.98 -8.52 14.08
C LYS A 80 -7.51 -8.60 12.64
N SER A 81 -8.27 -9.28 11.78
CA SER A 81 -7.98 -9.33 10.36
C SER A 81 -9.16 -8.81 9.55
N PHE A 82 -8.86 -8.01 8.52
CA PHE A 82 -9.86 -7.46 7.62
C PHE A 82 -9.27 -7.33 6.21
N ALA A 83 -10.15 -7.34 5.22
CA ALA A 83 -9.77 -7.27 3.81
C ALA A 83 -9.81 -5.82 3.31
N VAL A 84 -8.83 -5.44 2.50
CA VAL A 84 -8.67 -4.10 1.93
C VAL A 84 -8.48 -4.18 0.41
N LYS A 85 -8.84 -3.13 -0.31
CA LYS A 85 -8.62 -3.01 -1.75
C LYS A 85 -7.16 -2.64 -2.01
N VAL A 86 -6.54 -3.32 -2.97
CA VAL A 86 -5.19 -2.99 -3.46
C VAL A 86 -5.31 -1.99 -4.60
N MET A 87 -4.80 -0.77 -4.40
CA MET A 87 -5.03 0.35 -5.33
C MET A 87 -3.98 0.44 -6.45
N LEU A 88 -3.57 -0.73 -6.98
CA LEU A 88 -2.77 -0.87 -8.20
C LEU A 88 -3.73 -1.07 -9.38
N LEU A 89 -4.06 0.02 -10.08
CA LEU A 89 -5.20 0.09 -10.98
C LEU A 89 -4.88 -0.34 -12.40
N THR A 90 -3.61 -0.33 -12.79
CA THR A 90 -3.18 -0.69 -14.15
C THR A 90 -2.10 -1.78 -14.14
N PRO A 91 -1.95 -2.56 -15.23
CA PRO A 91 -0.86 -3.53 -15.34
C PRO A 91 0.53 -2.90 -15.17
N LYS A 92 0.74 -1.69 -15.72
CA LYS A 92 2.01 -0.96 -15.63
C LYS A 92 2.32 -0.53 -14.19
N GLU A 93 1.30 -0.14 -13.41
CA GLU A 93 1.48 0.15 -11.98
C GLU A 93 1.91 -1.07 -11.18
N ARG A 94 1.37 -2.25 -11.48
CA ARG A 94 1.79 -3.51 -10.84
C ARG A 94 3.24 -3.83 -11.17
N GLU A 95 3.66 -3.58 -12.41
CA GLU A 95 5.04 -3.71 -12.86
C GLU A 95 5.97 -2.75 -12.10
N PHE A 96 5.61 -1.47 -11.99
CA PHE A 96 6.38 -0.51 -11.20
C PHE A 96 6.50 -0.94 -9.74
N TYR A 97 5.40 -1.36 -9.11
CA TYR A 97 5.40 -1.81 -7.72
C TYR A 97 6.35 -3.00 -7.51
N ARG A 98 6.29 -4.03 -8.37
CA ARG A 98 7.21 -5.18 -8.33
C ARG A 98 8.68 -4.78 -8.44
N HIS A 99 8.96 -3.69 -9.14
CA HIS A 99 10.33 -3.20 -9.29
C HIS A 99 10.78 -2.26 -8.18
N GLY A 100 9.93 -1.94 -7.20
CA GLY A 100 10.22 -0.97 -6.14
C GLY A 100 10.04 0.49 -6.58
N GLY A 101 9.22 0.73 -7.60
CA GLY A 101 8.90 2.05 -8.13
C GLY A 101 9.35 2.26 -9.57
N ILE A 102 8.86 3.34 -10.18
CA ILE A 102 9.08 3.67 -11.59
C ILE A 102 10.57 3.91 -11.90
N LEU A 103 11.31 4.56 -11.01
CA LEU A 103 12.73 4.84 -11.25
C LEU A 103 13.55 3.56 -11.31
N GLN A 104 13.31 2.64 -10.37
CA GLN A 104 14.00 1.35 -10.32
C GLN A 104 13.62 0.47 -11.51
N TYR A 105 12.35 0.52 -11.91
CA TYR A 105 11.89 -0.12 -13.14
C TYR A 105 12.67 0.39 -14.35
N THR A 106 12.69 1.71 -14.58
CA THR A 106 13.35 2.30 -15.75
C THR A 106 14.86 2.05 -15.76
N LEU A 107 15.55 2.18 -14.61
CA LEU A 107 16.99 1.93 -14.53
C LEU A 107 17.34 0.49 -14.93
N ARG A 108 16.57 -0.50 -14.47
CA ARG A 108 16.79 -1.91 -14.85
C ARG A 108 16.56 -2.18 -16.33
N HIS A 109 15.65 -1.46 -16.97
CA HIS A 109 15.38 -1.60 -18.41
C HIS A 109 16.44 -0.95 -19.29
N LEU A 110 17.08 0.13 -18.82
CA LEU A 110 18.17 0.80 -19.54
C LEU A 110 19.52 0.06 -19.41
N ALA A 111 19.69 -0.72 -18.35
CA ALA A 111 20.89 -1.51 -18.10
C ALA A 111 20.85 -2.91 -18.76
N ALA A 112 19.71 -3.28 -19.36
CA ALA A 112 19.51 -4.51 -20.12
C ALA A 112 19.80 -4.28 -21.61
#